data_AF-A0A2N5JZX3-F1
#
_entry.id   AF-A0A2N5JZX3-F1
#
_cell.length_a   1.000
_cell.length_b   1.000
_cell.length_c   1.000
_cell.angle_alpha   90.00
_cell.angle_beta   90.00
_cell.angle_gamma   90.00
#
_symmetry.space_group_name_H-M   'P 1'
#
loop_
_entity.id
_entity.type
_entity.pdbx_description
1 polymer ?
#
loop_
_entity_poly.entity_id
_entity_poly.type
_entity_poly.pdbx_seq_one_letter_code
_entity_poly.pdbx_strand_id
1 'polypeptide(L)'
;MSTAIYGLIVMPPQYFLEERNGLRNPPAITHPEYYYGFIGVVIAWQVLFLIITQNPIQYRPMMLPAILEKAGFGVAAIVLFAQQRIALEMLGAGIIDLGLLVLFVVSY
;
A
#
# COMPACT_ATOMS: atom_id res chain seq x y z
N MET A 1 4.35 -5.95 -13.57
CA MET A 1 5.00 -4.69 -14.01
C MET A 1 4.09 -3.47 -13.89
N SER A 2 2.83 -3.52 -14.37
CA SER A 2 1.90 -2.38 -14.35
C SER A 2 1.59 -1.82 -12.95
N THR A 3 1.42 -2.68 -11.94
CA THR A 3 1.01 -2.25 -10.60
C THR A 3 2.10 -1.50 -9.82
N ALA A 4 3.37 -1.87 -10.00
CA ALA A 4 4.49 -1.23 -9.30
C ALA A 4 4.76 0.19 -9.81
N ILE A 5 4.64 0.39 -11.13
CA ILE A 5 4.77 1.70 -11.77
C ILE A 5 3.63 2.62 -11.35
N TYR A 6 2.41 2.09 -11.23
CA TYR A 6 1.26 2.86 -10.76
C TYR A 6 1.51 3.46 -9.37
N GLY A 7 2.02 2.67 -8.42
CA GLY A 7 2.35 3.17 -7.08
C GLY A 7 3.42 4.27 -7.10
N LEU A 8 4.43 4.17 -7.97
CA LEU A 8 5.45 5.21 -8.13
C LEU A 8 4.94 6.50 -8.79
N ILE A 9 3.83 6.44 -9.53
CA ILE A 9 3.21 7.64 -10.12
C ILE A 9 2.30 8.32 -9.08
N VAL A 10 1.55 7.53 -8.32
CA VAL A 10 0.50 8.04 -7.42
C VAL A 10 1.05 8.51 -6.07
N MET A 11 2.10 7.87 -5.54
CA MET A 11 2.59 8.17 -4.20
C MET A 11 3.44 9.45 -4.08
N PRO A 12 4.36 9.79 -5.01
CA PRO A 12 5.18 10.99 -4.86
C PRO A 12 4.37 12.31 -4.79
N PRO A 13 3.30 12.50 -5.58
CA PRO A 13 2.44 13.69 -5.41
C PRO A 13 1.82 13.82 -4.01
N GLN A 14 1.61 12.71 -3.28
CA GLN A 14 0.99 12.73 -1.95
C GLN A 14 1.81 13.52 -0.92
N TYR A 15 3.12 13.67 -1.11
CA TYR A 15 3.97 14.51 -0.24
C TYR A 15 3.48 15.97 -0.17
N PHE A 16 2.82 16.45 -1.23
CA PHE A 16 2.33 17.83 -1.33
C PHE A 16 0.82 17.96 -1.08
N LEU A 17 0.15 16.87 -0.70
CA LEU A 17 -1.31 16.82 -0.56
C LEU A 17 -1.80 16.67 0.89
N GLU A 18 -0.92 16.74 1.89
CA GLU A 18 -1.28 16.58 3.31
C GLU A 18 -2.45 17.48 3.72
N GLU A 19 -2.31 18.80 3.54
CA GLU A 19 -3.33 19.78 3.90
C GLU A 19 -4.66 19.53 3.17
N ARG A 20 -4.58 19.27 1.85
CA ARG A 20 -5.76 18.97 1.03
C ARG A 20 -6.46 17.69 1.49
N ASN A 21 -5.70 16.68 1.90
CA ASN A 21 -6.24 15.42 2.41
C ASN A 21 -6.90 15.63 3.78
N GLY A 22 -6.32 16.43 4.68
CA GLY A 22 -6.92 16.79 5.96
C GLY A 22 -8.22 17.60 5.83
N LEU A 23 -8.35 18.42 4.79
CA LEU A 23 -9.59 19.16 4.48
C LEU A 23 -10.67 18.25 3.87
N ARG A 24 -10.29 17.32 2.99
CA ARG A 24 -11.24 16.40 2.33
C ARG A 24 -11.70 15.25 3.22
N ASN A 25 -10.83 14.79 4.11
CA ASN A 25 -11.09 13.70 5.03
C ASN A 25 -10.86 14.19 6.47
N PRO A 26 -11.79 15.00 7.01
CA PRO A 26 -11.65 15.50 8.37
C PRO A 26 -11.68 14.35 9.40
N PRO A 27 -11.00 14.51 10.56
CA PRO A 27 -10.29 15.72 11.00
C PRO A 27 -8.93 15.91 10.31
N ALA A 28 -8.35 17.10 10.45
CA ALA A 28 -7.01 17.39 9.94
C ALA A 28 -5.98 16.37 10.47
N ILE A 29 -4.94 16.10 9.67
CA ILE A 29 -3.85 15.21 10.06
C ILE A 29 -3.12 15.82 11.25
N THR A 30 -3.13 15.13 12.38
CA THR A 30 -2.51 15.59 13.64
C THR A 30 -1.13 14.95 13.88
N HIS A 31 -0.81 13.89 13.15
CA HIS A 31 0.43 13.12 13.25
C HIS A 31 1.05 12.98 11.85
N PRO A 32 1.68 14.05 11.32
CA PRO A 32 2.21 14.07 9.96
C PRO A 32 3.32 13.03 9.74
N GLU A 33 4.05 12.64 10.79
CA GLU A 33 5.08 11.60 10.73
C GLU A 33 4.54 10.24 10.28
N TYR A 34 3.30 9.90 10.62
CA TYR A 34 2.66 8.67 10.13
C TYR A 34 2.25 8.79 8.67
N TYR A 35 1.78 9.97 8.24
CA TYR A 35 1.41 10.23 6.85
C TYR A 35 2.63 10.15 5.94
N TYR A 36 3.69 10.90 6.24
CA TYR A 36 4.93 10.89 5.46
C TYR A 36 5.70 9.58 5.58
N GLY A 37 5.72 8.98 6.77
CA GLY A 37 6.31 7.66 6.98
C GLY A 37 5.66 6.59 6.11
N PHE A 38 4.33 6.57 6.03
CA PHE A 38 3.59 5.67 5.16
C PHE A 38 3.95 5.88 3.69
N ILE A 39 3.94 7.12 3.20
CA ILE A 39 4.31 7.42 1.80
C ILE A 39 5.72 6.92 1.47
N GLY A 40 6.69 7.21 2.34
CA GLY A 40 8.08 6.78 2.15
C GLY A 40 8.22 5.26 2.10
N VAL A 41 7.58 4.56 3.04
CA VAL A 41 7.57 3.09 3.08
C VAL A 41 6.94 2.51 1.82
N VAL A 42 5.79 3.02 1.38
CA VAL A 42 5.13 2.53 0.16
C VAL A 42 6.03 2.70 -1.05
N ILE A 43 6.67 3.86 -1.24
CA ILE A 43 7.59 4.08 -2.36
C ILE A 43 8.75 3.09 -2.33
N ALA A 44 9.34 2.82 -1.17
CA ALA A 44 10.41 1.83 -1.03
C ALA A 44 9.95 0.43 -1.47
N TRP A 45 8.74 0.02 -1.09
CA TRP A 45 8.16 -1.25 -1.54
C TRP A 45 7.86 -1.27 -3.04
N GLN A 46 7.37 -0.18 -3.63
CA GLN A 46 7.15 -0.12 -5.08
C GLN A 46 8.46 -0.32 -5.86
N VAL A 47 9.56 0.26 -5.38
CA VAL A 47 10.91 0.01 -5.94
C VAL A 47 11.29 -1.46 -5.81
N LEU A 48 11.09 -2.07 -4.63
CA LEU A 48 11.38 -3.50 -4.46
C LEU A 48 10.52 -4.37 -5.39
N PHE A 49 9.24 -4.06 -5.57
CA PHE A 49 8.37 -4.79 -6.49
C PHE A 49 8.86 -4.69 -7.95
N LEU A 50 9.40 -3.54 -8.38
CA LEU A 50 10.06 -3.45 -9.68
C LEU A 50 11.23 -4.42 -9.80
N ILE A 51 12.10 -4.50 -8.79
CA ILE A 51 13.26 -5.41 -8.76
C ILE A 51 12.80 -6.87 -8.84
N ILE A 52 11.80 -7.26 -8.03
CA ILE A 52 11.24 -8.62 -8.05
C ILE A 52 10.69 -8.96 -9.44
N THR A 53 9.98 -8.01 -10.08
CA THR A 53 9.41 -8.26 -11.41
C THR A 53 10.45 -8.43 -12.53
N GLN A 54 11.69 -7.97 -12.34
CA GLN A 54 12.76 -8.17 -13.32
C GLN A 54 13.29 -9.60 -13.33
N ASN A 55 13.33 -10.28 -12.18
CA ASN A 55 13.72 -11.70 -12.09
C ASN A 55 12.99 -12.43 -10.96
N PRO A 56 11.71 -12.81 -11.16
CA PRO A 56 10.88 -13.38 -10.10
C PRO A 56 11.42 -14.68 -9.52
N ILE A 57 12.12 -15.49 -10.34
CA ILE A 57 12.68 -16.78 -9.93
C ILE A 57 13.82 -16.57 -8.92
N GLN A 58 14.74 -15.65 -9.24
CA GLN A 58 15.87 -15.34 -8.34
C GLN A 58 15.41 -14.71 -7.02
N TYR A 59 14.35 -13.90 -7.07
CA TYR A 59 13.84 -13.18 -5.90
C TYR A 59 12.65 -13.86 -5.21
N ARG A 60 12.41 -15.17 -5.44
CA ARG A 60 11.35 -15.93 -4.75
C ARG A 60 11.34 -15.77 -3.23
N PRO A 61 12.47 -15.74 -2.51
CA PRO A 61 12.45 -15.48 -1.06
C PRO A 61 11.83 -14.13 -0.68
N MET A 62 11.86 -13.14 -1.57
CA MET A 62 11.27 -11.81 -1.36
C MET A 62 9.74 -11.78 -1.50
N MET A 63 9.11 -12.87 -1.96
CA MET A 63 7.65 -12.96 -1.95
C MET A 63 7.09 -13.04 -0.52
N LEU A 64 7.82 -13.64 0.43
CA LEU A 64 7.40 -13.69 1.84
C LEU A 64 7.23 -12.28 2.44
N PRO A 65 8.23 -11.38 2.37
CA PRO A 65 8.04 -10.00 2.80
C PRO A 65 6.95 -9.26 2.01
N ALA A 66 6.80 -9.52 0.71
CA ALA A 66 5.72 -8.93 -0.09
C ALA A 66 4.32 -9.38 0.38
N ILE A 67 4.16 -10.66 0.74
CA ILE A 67 2.91 -11.19 1.32
C ILE A 67 2.61 -10.48 2.64
N LEU A 68 3.63 -10.29 3.50
CA LEU A 68 3.46 -9.59 4.78
C LEU A 68 3.05 -8.13 4.59
N GLU A 69 3.67 -7.42 3.64
CA GLU A 69 3.32 -6.03 3.31
C GLU A 69 1.85 -5.93 2.85
N LYS A 70 1.44 -6.80 1.92
CA LYS A 70 0.07 -6.80 1.40
C LYS A 70 -0.97 -7.24 2.44
N ALA A 71 -0.64 -8.20 3.29
CA ALA A 71 -1.52 -8.65 4.37
C ALA A 71 -1.71 -7.55 5.43
N GLY A 72 -0.63 -6.81 5.74
CA GLY A 72 -0.60 -5.84 6.83
C GLY A 72 -1.74 -4.83 6.75
N PHE A 73 -1.82 -4.07 5.65
CA PHE A 73 -2.90 -3.11 5.47
C PHE A 73 -4.21 -3.78 5.04
N GLY A 74 -4.16 -4.79 4.16
CA GLY A 74 -5.37 -5.45 3.65
C GLY A 74 -6.26 -6.05 4.74
N VAL A 75 -5.67 -6.75 5.71
CA VAL A 75 -6.41 -7.32 6.86
C VAL A 75 -6.89 -6.21 7.79
N ALA A 76 -6.04 -5.22 8.08
CA ALA A 76 -6.41 -4.10 8.93
C ALA A 76 -7.59 -3.30 8.34
N ALA A 77 -7.63 -3.10 7.03
CA ALA A 77 -8.71 -2.40 6.34
C ALA A 77 -10.05 -3.10 6.52
N ILE A 78 -10.11 -4.44 6.41
CA ILE A 78 -11.34 -5.20 6.67
C ILE A 78 -11.82 -4.98 8.10
N VAL A 79 -10.92 -5.12 9.08
CA VAL A 79 -11.25 -4.97 10.51
C VAL A 79 -11.74 -3.55 10.81
N LEU A 80 -11.02 -2.53 10.33
CA LEU A 80 -11.37 -1.13 10.56
C LEU A 80 -12.67 -0.73 9.86
N PHE A 81 -12.93 -1.27 8.66
CA PHE A 81 -14.19 -1.01 7.96
C PHE A 81 -15.37 -1.65 8.70
N ALA A 82 -15.22 -2.88 9.20
CA ALA A 82 -16.23 -3.52 10.04
C ALA A 82 -16.51 -2.74 11.34
N GLN A 83 -15.50 -2.01 11.84
CA GLN A 83 -15.64 -1.09 12.97
C GLN A 83 -16.17 0.31 12.59
N GLN A 84 -16.50 0.55 11.31
CA GLN A 84 -16.93 1.85 10.77
C GLN A 84 -15.90 2.98 10.97
N ARG A 85 -14.60 2.63 10.98
CA ARG A 85 -13.50 3.58 11.22
C ARG A 85 -12.81 4.09 9.97
N ILE A 86 -13.09 3.49 8.81
CA ILE A 86 -12.57 3.91 7.51
C ILE A 86 -13.68 3.94 6.47
N ALA A 87 -13.51 4.76 5.44
CA ALA A 87 -14.43 4.86 4.32
C ALA A 87 -14.33 3.65 3.36
N LEU A 88 -15.34 3.50 2.50
CA LEU A 88 -15.39 2.43 1.50
C LEU A 88 -14.22 2.51 0.51
N GLU A 89 -13.74 3.72 0.17
CA GLU A 89 -12.58 3.85 -0.72
C GLU A 89 -11.31 3.21 -0.12
N MET A 90 -11.11 3.36 1.20
CA MET A 90 -9.97 2.76 1.89
C MET A 90 -10.11 1.25 2.03
N LEU A 91 -11.33 0.73 2.20
CA LEU A 91 -11.56 -0.71 2.08
C LEU A 91 -11.19 -1.21 0.68
N GLY A 92 -11.60 -0.49 -0.37
CA GLY A 92 -11.25 -0.84 -1.76
C GLY A 92 -9.74 -0.97 -1.96
N ALA A 93 -8.95 -0.04 -1.43
CA ALA A 93 -7.49 -0.13 -1.45
C ALA A 93 -6.97 -1.39 -0.73
N GLY A 94 -7.49 -1.70 0.47
CA GLY A 94 -7.12 -2.91 1.21
C GLY A 94 -7.49 -4.20 0.47
N ILE A 95 -8.64 -4.25 -0.22
CA ILE A 95 -9.03 -5.41 -1.03
C ILE A 95 -8.09 -5.60 -2.23
N ILE A 96 -7.63 -4.52 -2.86
CA ILE A 96 -6.63 -4.60 -3.92
C ILE A 96 -5.33 -5.23 -3.39
N ASP A 97 -4.88 -4.81 -2.20
CA ASP A 97 -3.69 -5.40 -1.58
C ASP A 97 -3.86 -6.91 -1.32
N LEU A 98 -5.03 -7.34 -0.81
CA LEU A 98 -5.30 -8.77 -0.62
C LEU A 98 -5.40 -9.55 -1.94
N GLY A 99 -5.92 -8.94 -3.00
CA GLY A 99 -5.92 -9.54 -4.33
C GLY A 99 -4.49 -9.75 -4.85
N LEU A 100 -3.62 -8.75 -4.67
CA LEU A 100 -2.19 -8.86 -5.02
C LEU A 100 -1.45 -9.88 -4.15
N LEU A 101 -1.81 -9.98 -2.86
CA LEU A 101 -1.28 -11.01 -1.96
C LEU A 101 -1.48 -12.41 -2.53
N VAL A 102 -2.68 -12.71 -3.04
CA VAL A 102 -2.96 -14.02 -3.64
C VAL A 102 -2.02 -14.30 -4.82
N LEU A 103 -1.74 -13.29 -5.64
CA LEU A 103 -0.78 -13.43 -6.75
C LEU A 103 0.63 -13.73 -6.24
N PHE A 104 1.07 -13.09 -5.16
CA PHE A 104 2.37 -13.36 -4.54
C PHE A 104 2.46 -14.78 -3.96
N VAL A 105 1.39 -15.26 -3.30
CA VAL A 105 1.32 -16.62 -2.76
C VAL A 105 1.36 -17.67 -3.87
N VAL A 106 0.59 -17.48 -4.94
CA VAL A 106 0.55 -18.43 -6.07
C VAL A 106 1.85 -18.43 -6.88
N SER A 107 2.59 -17.31 -6.87
CA SER A 107 3.85 -17.17 -7.62
C SER A 107 5.09 -17.65 -6.86
N TYR A 108 4.96 -18.02 -5.59
CA TYR A 108 6.03 -18.56 -4.74
C TYR A 108 6.48 -19.95 -5.18
#